data_AF-A0A2D6AK83-F1
#
_entry.id   AF-A0A2D6AK83-F1
#
_cell.length_a   1.000
_cell.length_b   1.000
_cell.length_c   1.000
_cell.angle_alpha   90.00
_cell.angle_beta   90.00
_cell.angle_gamma   90.00
#
_symmetry.space_group_name_H-M   'P 1'
#
loop_
_entity.id
_entity.type
_entity.pdbx_description
1 polymer ?
#
loop_
_entity_poly.entity_id
_entity_poly.type
_entity_poly.pdbx_seq_one_letter_code
_entity_poly.pdbx_strand_id
1 'polypeptide(L)'
;MSKAFEHLHLVCTCTSTDHLVEVIASDDPEDDDVFWIQVQLHPQRWYRRIWIGLKYIFGYRCIYGHWDSATFDVYEARKLQKFLDNTLDADWKTLPLAGPQILN
;
A
#
# COMPACT_ATOMS: atom_id res chain seq x y z
N MET A 1 17.82 7.06 18.24
CA MET A 1 17.26 7.87 17.14
C MET A 1 16.12 7.04 16.57
N SER A 2 14.87 7.36 16.92
CA SER A 2 13.68 6.65 16.42
C SER A 2 13.55 6.93 14.93
N LYS A 3 13.79 5.92 14.09
CA LYS A 3 13.64 6.04 12.64
C LYS A 3 12.15 6.03 12.30
N ALA A 4 11.76 6.88 11.37
CA ALA A 4 10.38 7.13 11.01
C ALA A 4 9.87 6.05 10.05
N PHE A 5 8.57 5.76 10.09
CA PHE A 5 7.89 4.97 9.06
C PHE A 5 8.18 5.55 7.68
N GLU A 6 8.64 4.70 6.75
CA GLU A 6 8.83 5.10 5.36
C GLU A 6 7.54 4.83 4.59
N HIS A 7 6.95 5.90 4.05
CA HIS A 7 5.72 5.84 3.26
C HIS A 7 6.06 6.08 1.79
N LEU A 8 5.75 5.09 0.95
CA LEU A 8 5.83 5.20 -0.50
C LEU A 8 4.42 5.23 -1.09
N HIS A 9 4.13 6.25 -1.88
CA HIS A 9 2.85 6.43 -2.57
C HIS A 9 3.00 6.13 -4.06
N LEU A 10 2.26 5.12 -4.54
CA LEU A 10 2.14 4.78 -5.94
C LEU A 10 0.82 5.33 -6.46
N VAL A 11 0.90 6.34 -7.31
CA VAL A 11 -0.25 7.00 -7.92
C VAL A 11 -0.56 6.35 -9.26
N CYS A 12 -1.83 6.02 -9.48
CA CYS A 12 -2.28 5.52 -10.77
C CYS A 12 -2.13 6.58 -11.88
N THR A 13 -1.86 6.14 -13.11
CA THR A 13 -1.76 7.00 -14.30
C THR A 13 -3.02 7.81 -14.62
N CYS A 14 -4.18 7.41 -14.07
CA CYS A 14 -5.42 8.18 -14.18
C CYS A 14 -5.43 9.47 -13.33
N THR A 15 -4.40 9.71 -12.50
CA THR A 15 -4.24 10.88 -11.60
C THR A 15 -5.33 11.06 -10.55
N SER A 16 -6.23 10.08 -10.38
CA SER A 16 -7.21 10.09 -9.31
C SER A 16 -6.55 9.82 -7.96
N THR A 17 -6.88 10.63 -6.96
CA THR A 17 -6.51 10.38 -5.56
C THR A 17 -7.10 9.10 -5.01
N ASP A 18 -8.17 8.59 -5.64
CA ASP A 18 -8.85 7.35 -5.24
C ASP A 18 -8.10 6.08 -5.70
N HIS A 19 -7.07 6.20 -6.53
CA HIS A 19 -6.25 5.07 -6.98
C HIS A 19 -4.83 5.20 -6.44
N LEU A 20 -4.74 5.45 -5.13
CA LEU A 20 -3.50 5.54 -4.38
C LEU A 20 -3.20 4.18 -3.75
N VAL A 21 -2.03 3.63 -4.04
CA VAL A 21 -1.49 2.48 -3.32
C VAL A 21 -0.38 3.00 -2.41
N GLU A 22 -0.55 2.81 -1.11
CA GLU A 22 0.42 3.20 -0.11
C GLU A 22 1.18 1.97 0.38
N VAL A 23 2.50 2.05 0.36
CA VAL A 23 3.43 1.06 0.89
C VAL A 23 4.09 1.64 2.13
N ILE A 24 4.01 0.94 3.25
CA ILE A 24 4.50 1.38 4.56
C ILE A 24 5.54 0.37 5.02
N ALA A 25 6.75 0.84 5.32
CA ALA A 25 7.77 0.04 5.99
C ALA A 25 7.85 0.43 7.47
N SER A 26 7.72 -0.55 8.37
CA SER A 26 7.98 -0.40 9.80
C SER A 26 9.49 -0.46 10.07
N ASP A 27 9.92 0.32 11.07
CA ASP A 27 11.26 0.28 11.67
C ASP A 27 11.15 -0.12 13.16
N ASP A 28 10.08 -0.87 13.48
CA ASP A 28 9.88 -1.43 14.81
C ASP A 28 10.65 -2.77 14.85
N PRO A 29 11.59 -2.97 15.78
CA PRO A 29 12.35 -4.21 15.88
C PRO A 29 11.51 -5.49 16.08
N GLU A 30 10.23 -5.38 16.43
CA GLU A 30 9.29 -6.52 16.43
C GLU A 30 8.69 -6.81 15.04
N ASP A 31 8.64 -5.81 14.15
CA ASP A 31 8.07 -5.85 12.79
C ASP A 31 9.10 -5.45 11.70
N ASP A 32 10.40 -5.47 12.00
CA ASP A 32 11.52 -4.98 11.17
C ASP A 32 11.60 -5.66 9.79
N ASP A 33 10.92 -6.80 9.66
CA ASP A 33 10.93 -7.65 8.47
C ASP A 33 9.62 -7.61 7.68
N VAL A 34 8.74 -6.64 7.95
CA VAL A 34 7.41 -6.60 7.34
C VAL A 34 7.12 -5.24 6.72
N PHE A 35 6.55 -5.25 5.52
CA PHE A 35 6.00 -4.05 4.90
C PHE A 35 4.55 -4.26 4.50
N TRP A 36 3.77 -3.19 4.56
CA TRP A 36 2.32 -3.25 4.34
C TRP A 36 1.98 -2.48 3.08
N ILE A 37 1.11 -3.07 2.26
CA ILE A 37 0.47 -2.39 1.14
C ILE A 37 -0.98 -2.18 1.53
N GLN A 38 -1.45 -0.94 1.45
CA GLN A 38 -2.87 -0.63 1.56
C GLN A 38 -3.33 0.11 0.32
N VAL A 39 -4.43 -0.37 -0.25
CA VAL A 39 -5.11 0.32 -1.35
C VAL A 39 -6.15 1.26 -0.76
N GLN A 40 -5.94 2.56 -0.92
CA GLN A 40 -6.94 3.53 -0.52
C GLN A 40 -8.04 3.54 -1.59
N LEU A 41 -9.22 3.03 -1.21
CA LEU A 41 -10.51 3.08 -1.93
C LEU A 41 -10.78 2.08 -3.06
N HIS A 42 -11.40 0.97 -2.65
CA HIS A 42 -12.40 0.32 -3.47
C HIS A 42 -13.68 1.20 -3.50
N PRO A 43 -14.24 1.57 -4.67
CA PRO A 43 -15.50 2.30 -4.74
C PRO A 43 -16.65 1.39 -4.30
N GLN A 44 -16.92 1.40 -2.99
CA GLN A 44 -18.05 0.73 -2.38
C GLN A 44 -19.20 1.70 -2.22
N ARG A 45 -20.38 1.32 -2.72
CA ARG A 45 -21.62 2.06 -2.51
C ARG A 45 -21.84 2.27 -1.00
N TRP A 46 -22.28 3.47 -0.61
CA TRP A 46 -22.39 3.91 0.78
C TRP A 46 -23.09 2.90 1.71
N TYR A 47 -24.15 2.26 1.23
CA TYR A 47 -24.91 1.27 2.00
C TYR A 47 -24.12 -0.01 2.29
N ARG A 48 -23.16 -0.39 1.44
CA ARG A 48 -22.30 -1.55 1.69
C ARG A 48 -21.38 -1.26 2.87
N ARG A 49 -20.84 -0.03 2.97
CA ARG A 49 -20.02 0.41 4.11
C ARG A 49 -20.81 0.35 5.42
N ILE A 50 -22.08 0.77 5.41
CA ILE A 50 -22.97 0.68 6.58
C ILE A 50 -23.23 -0.78 6.97
N TRP A 51 -23.54 -1.64 5.99
CA TRP A 51 -23.78 -3.06 6.26
C TRP A 51 -22.56 -3.76 6.87
N ILE A 52 -21.37 -3.41 6.40
CA ILE A 52 -20.11 -3.90 6.96
C ILE A 52 -19.99 -3.45 8.41
N GLY A 53 -20.19 -2.16 8.70
CA GLY A 53 -20.17 -1.65 10.07
C GLY A 53 -21.14 -2.38 11.00
N LEU A 54 -22.37 -2.64 10.53
CA LEU A 54 -23.35 -3.42 11.28
C LEU A 54 -22.85 -4.84 11.59
N LYS A 55 -22.27 -5.55 10.61
CA LYS A 55 -21.71 -6.89 10.85
C LYS A 55 -20.68 -6.88 11.98
N TYR A 56 -19.79 -5.90 11.99
CA TYR A 56 -18.78 -5.77 13.04
C TYR A 56 -19.39 -5.48 14.42
N ILE A 57 -20.45 -4.65 14.50
CA ILE A 57 -21.21 -4.43 15.75
C ILE A 57 -21.80 -5.74 16.27
N PHE A 58 -22.27 -6.62 15.37
CA PHE A 58 -22.80 -7.94 15.71
C PHE A 58 -21.72 -9.03 15.85
N GLY A 59 -20.44 -8.65 15.97
CA GLY A 59 -19.36 -9.58 16.30
C GLY A 59 -18.72 -10.31 15.12
N TYR A 60 -19.04 -9.93 13.87
CA TYR A 60 -18.29 -10.40 12.72
C TYR A 60 -16.83 -9.95 12.79
N ARG A 61 -15.90 -10.89 12.63
CA ARG A 61 -14.47 -10.62 12.50
C ARG A 61 -14.01 -11.07 11.12
N CYS A 62 -13.49 -10.14 10.33
CA CYS A 62 -12.86 -10.47 9.06
C CYS A 62 -11.42 -10.91 9.31
N ILE A 63 -11.08 -12.13 8.90
CA ILE A 63 -9.74 -12.72 9.12
C ILE A 63 -8.66 -11.99 8.32
N TYR A 64 -9.01 -11.43 7.16
CA TYR A 64 -8.06 -10.83 6.21
C TYR A 64 -8.15 -9.30 6.13
N GLY A 65 -8.88 -8.66 7.05
CA GLY A 65 -9.25 -7.26 6.93
C GLY A 65 -10.38 -7.05 5.92
N HIS A 66 -11.23 -6.04 6.18
CA HIS A 66 -12.33 -5.70 5.25
C HIS A 66 -11.91 -4.78 4.11
N TRP A 67 -10.63 -4.41 4.12
CA TRP A 67 -9.99 -3.47 3.22
C TRP A 67 -8.91 -4.21 2.46
N ASP A 68 -8.64 -3.77 1.24
CA ASP A 68 -7.66 -4.39 0.34
C ASP A 68 -6.23 -4.03 0.80
N SER A 69 -5.83 -4.60 1.93
CA SER A 69 -4.48 -4.49 2.49
C SER A 69 -3.77 -5.84 2.47
N ALA A 70 -2.47 -5.84 2.20
CA ALA A 70 -1.63 -7.02 2.24
C ALA A 70 -0.37 -6.72 3.04
N THR A 71 0.02 -7.68 3.87
CA THR A 71 1.21 -7.65 4.70
C THR A 71 2.22 -8.63 4.10
N PHE A 72 3.44 -8.17 3.85
CA PHE A 72 4.48 -8.95 3.19
C PHE A 72 5.72 -9.01 4.08
N ASP A 73 6.36 -10.18 4.10
CA ASP A 73 7.64 -10.38 4.77
C ASP A 73 8.82 -9.96 3.86
N VAL A 74 10.03 -9.95 4.42
CA VAL A 74 11.29 -9.69 3.67
C VAL A 74 11.48 -10.61 2.48
N TYR A 75 11.01 -11.85 2.57
CA TYR A 75 11.18 -12.81 1.47
C TYR A 75 10.36 -12.38 0.24
N GLU A 76 9.09 -12.02 0.44
CA GLU A 76 8.24 -11.46 -0.62
C GLU A 76 8.74 -10.08 -1.07
N ALA A 77 9.30 -9.26 -0.15
CA ALA A 77 9.97 -7.99 -0.51
C ALA A 77 11.09 -8.21 -1.54
N ARG A 78 11.96 -9.21 -1.29
CA ARG A 78 13.08 -9.55 -2.17
C ARG A 78 12.61 -10.08 -3.52
N LYS A 79 11.52 -10.85 -3.56
CA LYS A 79 10.90 -11.27 -4.83
C LYS A 79 10.41 -10.07 -5.63
N LEU A 80 9.72 -9.14 -4.96
CA LEU A 80 9.24 -7.91 -5.59
C LEU A 80 10.39 -7.07 -6.15
N GLN A 81 11.44 -6.85 -5.36
CA GLN A 81 12.64 -6.16 -5.81
C GLN A 81 13.23 -6.80 -7.07
N LYS A 82 13.45 -8.13 -7.05
CA LYS A 82 13.99 -8.85 -8.20
C LYS A 82 13.09 -8.76 -9.43
N PHE A 83 11.77 -8.80 -9.24
CA PHE A 83 10.81 -8.62 -10.33
C PHE A 83 10.93 -7.22 -10.94
N LEU A 84 11.00 -6.18 -10.12
CA LEU A 84 11.17 -4.80 -10.57
C LEU A 84 12.51 -4.61 -11.30
N ASP A 85 13.61 -5.12 -10.74
CA ASP A 85 14.95 -5.04 -11.36
C ASP A 85 15.00 -5.72 -12.73
N ASN A 86 14.26 -6.82 -12.92
CA ASN A 86 14.19 -7.52 -14.21
C ASN A 86 13.27 -6.81 -15.22
N THR A 87 12.26 -6.09 -14.74
CA THR A 87 11.24 -5.45 -15.59
C THR A 87 11.68 -4.05 -16.02
N LEU A 88 12.50 -3.40 -15.21
CA LEU A 88 13.01 -2.07 -15.46
C LEU A 88 14.38 -2.15 -16.15
N ASP A 89 14.44 -1.83 -17.45
CA ASP A 89 15.71 -1.70 -18.18
C ASP A 89 16.57 -0.56 -17.61
N ALA A 90 17.89 -0.58 -17.82
CA ALA A 90 18.88 0.31 -17.18
C ALA A 90 18.54 1.82 -17.20
N ASP A 91 17.72 2.28 -18.14
CA ASP A 91 17.22 3.65 -18.26
C ASP A 91 16.35 4.10 -17.06
N TRP A 92 15.74 3.18 -16.30
CA TRP A 92 14.88 3.56 -15.16
C TRP A 92 15.62 4.35 -14.09
N LYS A 93 16.93 4.11 -13.93
CA LYS A 93 17.79 4.84 -12.97
C LYS A 93 18.00 6.31 -13.35
N THR A 94 17.67 6.68 -14.58
CA THR A 94 17.73 8.06 -15.06
C THR A 94 16.37 8.77 -14.98
N LEU A 95 15.29 8.02 -14.71
CA LEU A 95 13.98 8.61 -14.53
C LEU A 95 13.95 9.42 -13.23
N PRO A 96 13.52 10.70 -13.28
CA PRO A 96 13.34 11.47 -12.08
C PRO A 96 12.27 10.79 -11.20
N LEU A 97 12.61 10.51 -9.93
CA LEU A 97 11.66 10.06 -8.91
C LEU A 97 10.59 11.13 -8.60
N ALA A 98 10.73 12.33 -9.16
CA ALA A 98 9.68 13.33 -9.19
C ALA A 98 8.60 12.90 -10.19
N GLY A 99 7.65 12.08 -9.72
CA GLY A 99 6.35 11.96 -10.36
C GLY A 99 5.67 13.33 -10.48
N PRO A 100 4.63 13.47 -11.32
CA PRO A 100 3.92 14.74 -11.48
C PRO A 100 3.55 15.29 -10.11
N GLN A 101 4.09 16.46 -9.78
CA GLN A 101 3.77 17.21 -8.57
C GLN A 101 2.25 17.36 -8.55
N ILE A 102 1.57 16.74 -7.58
CA ILE A 102 0.15 17.01 -7.35
C ILE A 102 0.12 18.45 -6.82
N LEU A 103 -0.08 19.40 -7.73
CA LEU A 103 -0.31 20.80 -7.43
C LEU A 103 -1.57 20.86 -6.55
N ASN A 104 -1.37 21.15 -5.26
CA ASN A 104 -2.42 21.66 -4.38
C ASN A 104 -2.74 23.11 -4.74
#